data_AF-A0A817LNH7-F1
#
_entry.id   AF-A0A817LNH7-F1
#
_cell.length_a   1.000
_cell.length_b   1.000
_cell.length_c   1.000
_cell.angle_alpha   90.00
_cell.angle_beta   90.00
_cell.angle_gamma   90.00
#
_symmetry.space_group_name_H-M   'P 1'
#
loop_
_entity.id
_entity.type
_entity.pdbx_description
1 polymer ?
#
loop_
_entity_poly.entity_id
_entity_poly.type
_entity_poly.pdbx_seq_one_letter_code
_entity_poly.pdbx_strand_id
1 'polypeptide(L)'
;MGKYSLFLLCAQLDDTKLLINKIECIDQLWINLFKENNNNQSYIEEILNTSLHNETILTPQVALIVDELIQQGKEDIISILFPYIIKRSNEVLPIVYRWFTDDDHSQIKQLAAILLAEVKHIFEAAIDTIIDLMKSNDDQMRYRAQRIFQHPERSPNEPSRKISVIGEKTLIKILENLSIKEHLPRVRSYIGSFLFDLLWDDPLVFQNLYETTNQVIYKLVIVSMKNE
;
A
#
# COMPACT_ATOMS: atom_id res chain seq x y z
N MET A 1 -42.56 -1.94 11.65
CA MET A 1 -41.16 -1.70 11.24
C MET A 1 -40.17 -2.84 11.55
N GLY A 2 -40.58 -4.05 12.00
CA GLY A 2 -39.64 -5.11 12.43
C GLY A 2 -39.32 -6.25 11.45
N LYS A 3 -40.07 -6.43 10.34
CA LYS A 3 -39.85 -7.55 9.40
C LYS A 3 -38.71 -7.31 8.39
N TYR A 4 -38.49 -6.06 8.01
CA TYR A 4 -37.43 -5.67 7.07
C TYR A 4 -36.03 -5.75 7.67
N SER A 5 -35.88 -5.39 8.95
CA SER A 5 -34.61 -5.46 9.68
C SER A 5 -34.13 -6.89 9.89
N LEU A 6 -35.05 -7.83 10.14
CA LEU A 6 -34.73 -9.25 10.29
C LEU A 6 -34.30 -9.89 8.97
N PHE A 7 -34.92 -9.50 7.84
CA PHE A 7 -34.55 -9.97 6.51
C PHE A 7 -33.17 -9.46 6.08
N LEU A 8 -32.86 -8.19 6.34
CA LEU A 8 -31.53 -7.61 6.10
C LEU A 8 -30.45 -8.31 6.93
N LEU A 9 -30.75 -8.64 8.19
CA LEU A 9 -29.80 -9.32 9.07
C LEU A 9 -29.53 -10.77 8.62
N CYS A 10 -30.56 -11.50 8.17
CA CYS A 10 -30.37 -12.82 7.57
C CYS A 10 -29.56 -12.77 6.27
N ALA A 11 -29.86 -11.82 5.39
CA ALA A 11 -29.10 -11.63 4.15
C ALA A 11 -27.62 -11.30 4.46
N GLN A 12 -27.36 -10.43 5.42
CA GLN A 12 -26.00 -10.11 5.87
C GLN A 12 -25.27 -11.32 6.48
N LEU A 13 -25.96 -12.17 7.23
CA LEU A 13 -25.40 -13.40 7.79
C LEU A 13 -25.09 -14.42 6.68
N ASP A 14 -25.97 -14.58 5.70
CA ASP A 14 -25.77 -15.47 4.55
C ASP A 14 -24.60 -14.97 3.66
N ASP A 15 -24.52 -13.66 3.41
CA ASP A 15 -23.39 -13.04 2.70
C ASP A 15 -22.08 -13.23 3.47
N THR A 16 -22.10 -13.06 4.79
CA THR A 16 -20.93 -13.28 5.65
C THR A 16 -20.50 -14.75 5.62
N LYS A 17 -21.45 -15.68 5.66
CA LYS A 17 -21.19 -17.12 5.59
C LYS A 17 -20.61 -17.54 4.23
N LEU A 18 -21.16 -16.99 3.14
CA LEU A 18 -20.61 -17.18 1.80
C LEU A 18 -19.18 -16.65 1.70
N LEU A 19 -18.90 -15.50 2.32
CA LEU A 19 -17.57 -14.92 2.37
C LEU A 19 -16.59 -15.78 3.18
N ILE A 20 -17.01 -16.32 4.33
CA ILE A 20 -16.21 -17.23 5.16
C ILE A 20 -15.88 -18.52 4.39
N ASN A 21 -16.88 -19.16 3.78
CA ASN A 21 -16.67 -20.40 3.01
C ASN A 21 -15.72 -20.20 1.82
N LYS A 22 -15.77 -19.03 1.17
CA LYS A 22 -14.84 -18.68 0.09
C LYS A 22 -13.40 -18.48 0.59
N ILE A 23 -13.23 -17.84 1.75
CA ILE A 23 -11.92 -17.64 2.37
C ILE A 23 -11.30 -18.98 2.76
N GLU A 24 -12.07 -19.86 3.41
CA GLU A 24 -11.59 -21.21 3.79
C GLU A 24 -11.14 -22.04 2.58
N CYS A 25 -11.81 -21.89 1.43
CA CYS A 25 -11.43 -22.57 0.19
C CYS A 25 -10.08 -22.05 -0.37
N ILE A 26 -9.87 -20.73 -0.37
CA ILE A 26 -8.61 -20.11 -0.85
C ILE A 26 -7.45 -20.45 0.08
N ASP A 27 -7.64 -20.38 1.39
CA ASP A 27 -6.60 -20.71 2.37
C ASP A 27 -6.14 -22.17 2.20
N GLN A 28 -7.04 -23.09 1.85
CA GLN A 28 -6.68 -24.47 1.53
C GLN A 28 -5.81 -24.59 0.28
N LEU A 29 -6.02 -23.76 -0.75
CA LEU A 29 -5.15 -23.71 -1.94
C LEU A 29 -3.74 -23.24 -1.58
N TRP A 30 -3.61 -22.24 -0.69
CA TRP A 30 -2.31 -21.80 -0.18
C TRP A 30 -1.60 -22.89 0.62
N ILE A 31 -2.32 -23.65 1.45
CA ILE A 31 -1.74 -24.79 2.18
C ILE A 31 -1.23 -25.86 1.20
N ASN A 32 -1.98 -26.14 0.13
CA ASN A 32 -1.60 -27.13 -0.86
C ASN A 32 -0.38 -26.67 -1.66
N LEU A 33 -0.35 -25.39 -2.06
CA LEU A 33 0.80 -24.73 -2.69
C LEU A 33 2.07 -24.86 -1.84
N PHE A 34 1.94 -24.71 -0.53
CA PHE A 34 3.07 -24.86 0.40
C PHE A 34 3.58 -26.31 0.50
N LYS A 35 2.66 -27.28 0.51
CA LYS A 35 2.97 -28.70 0.72
C LYS A 35 3.55 -29.39 -0.52
N GLU A 36 3.15 -28.98 -1.72
CA GLU A 36 3.71 -29.55 -2.95
C GLU A 36 5.06 -28.92 -3.32
N ASN A 37 6.00 -29.77 -3.73
CA ASN A 37 7.36 -29.36 -4.11
C ASN A 37 7.59 -29.39 -5.62
N ASN A 38 6.75 -30.06 -6.41
CA ASN A 38 7.05 -30.36 -7.82
C ASN A 38 5.99 -29.95 -8.85
N ASN A 39 4.76 -29.54 -8.46
CA ASN A 39 3.73 -29.12 -9.41
C ASN A 39 2.84 -27.97 -8.89
N ASN A 40 3.49 -26.86 -8.54
CA ASN A 40 2.80 -25.71 -7.95
C ASN A 40 1.96 -24.91 -8.96
N GLN A 41 2.10 -25.18 -10.26
CA GLN A 41 1.50 -24.36 -11.31
C GLN A 41 -0.03 -24.42 -11.30
N SER A 42 -0.63 -25.60 -11.09
CA SER A 42 -2.10 -25.70 -11.01
C SER A 42 -2.67 -24.92 -9.83
N TYR A 43 -1.99 -24.93 -8.69
CA TYR A 43 -2.41 -24.17 -7.51
C TYR A 43 -2.22 -22.66 -7.70
N ILE A 44 -1.13 -22.23 -8.34
CA ILE A 44 -0.92 -20.82 -8.70
C ILE A 44 -2.03 -20.36 -9.64
N GLU A 45 -2.35 -21.12 -10.69
CA GLU A 45 -3.42 -20.80 -11.64
C GLU A 45 -4.79 -20.75 -10.97
N GLU A 46 -5.09 -21.69 -10.07
CA GLU A 46 -6.36 -21.71 -9.34
C GLU A 46 -6.48 -20.57 -8.34
N ILE A 47 -5.40 -20.24 -7.62
CA ILE A 47 -5.33 -19.06 -6.76
C ILE A 47 -5.56 -17.82 -7.61
N LEU A 48 -4.81 -17.61 -8.69
CA LEU A 48 -4.94 -16.45 -9.58
C LEU A 48 -6.35 -16.31 -10.15
N ASN A 49 -6.92 -17.39 -10.68
CA ASN A 49 -8.27 -17.38 -11.22
C ASN A 49 -9.29 -17.00 -10.13
N THR A 50 -9.10 -17.52 -8.92
CA THR A 50 -9.92 -17.15 -7.78
C THR A 50 -9.70 -15.69 -7.38
N SER A 51 -8.46 -15.19 -7.44
CA SER A 51 -8.07 -13.80 -7.12
C SER A 51 -8.60 -12.77 -8.12
N LEU A 52 -8.75 -13.16 -9.39
CA LEU A 52 -9.32 -12.31 -10.43
C LEU A 52 -10.84 -12.15 -10.26
N HIS A 53 -11.52 -13.20 -9.80
CA HIS A 53 -12.97 -13.21 -9.61
C HIS A 53 -13.40 -12.82 -8.19
N ASN A 54 -12.53 -13.01 -7.20
CA ASN A 54 -12.75 -12.69 -5.81
C ASN A 54 -11.48 -12.04 -5.24
N GLU A 55 -11.60 -10.99 -4.43
CA GLU A 55 -10.43 -10.40 -3.77
C GLU A 55 -9.70 -11.45 -2.92
N THR A 56 -8.40 -11.68 -3.16
CA THR A 56 -7.59 -12.57 -2.32
C THR A 56 -7.10 -11.83 -1.10
N ILE A 57 -7.51 -12.30 0.07
CA ILE A 57 -7.24 -11.63 1.34
C ILE A 57 -5.99 -12.25 1.96
N LEU A 58 -5.06 -11.41 2.41
CA LEU A 58 -3.96 -11.84 3.27
C LEU A 58 -4.49 -12.16 4.67
N THR A 59 -4.90 -13.41 4.88
CA THR A 59 -5.25 -13.93 6.21
C THR A 59 -3.97 -14.21 7.02
N PRO A 60 -4.05 -14.37 8.36
CA PRO A 60 -2.90 -14.78 9.16
C PRO A 60 -2.26 -16.07 8.68
N GLN A 61 -3.08 -17.04 8.24
CA GLN A 61 -2.58 -18.30 7.74
C GLN A 61 -1.84 -18.14 6.40
N VAL A 62 -2.41 -17.38 5.47
CA VAL A 62 -1.74 -17.08 4.20
C VAL A 62 -0.45 -16.29 4.44
N ALA A 63 -0.45 -15.34 5.38
CA ALA A 63 0.76 -14.58 5.72
C ALA A 63 1.89 -15.49 6.23
N LEU A 64 1.59 -16.49 7.07
CA LEU A 64 2.57 -17.47 7.52
C LEU A 64 3.08 -18.34 6.37
N ILE A 65 2.19 -18.76 5.47
CA ILE A 65 2.57 -19.56 4.29
C ILE A 65 3.49 -18.76 3.37
N VAL A 66 3.15 -17.51 3.09
CA VAL A 66 3.98 -16.61 2.27
C VAL A 66 5.35 -16.41 2.92
N ASP A 67 5.38 -16.19 4.23
CA ASP A 67 6.63 -16.02 4.99
C ASP A 67 7.54 -17.24 4.88
N GLU A 68 6.99 -18.44 5.03
CA GLU A 68 7.73 -19.70 4.88
C GLU A 68 8.19 -19.94 3.43
N LEU A 69 7.37 -19.57 2.44
CA LEU A 69 7.75 -19.67 1.02
C LEU A 69 8.92 -18.72 0.68
N ILE A 70 8.93 -17.51 1.25
CA ILE A 70 10.06 -16.59 1.14
C ILE A 70 11.31 -17.21 1.77
N GLN A 71 11.21 -17.75 2.99
CA GLN A 71 12.34 -18.40 3.65
C GLN A 71 12.90 -19.62 2.88
N GLN A 72 12.05 -20.27 2.07
CA GLN A 72 12.46 -21.39 1.19
C GLN A 72 13.09 -20.94 -0.14
N GLY A 73 13.22 -19.64 -0.41
CA GLY A 73 13.71 -19.15 -1.70
C GLY A 73 12.72 -19.34 -2.85
N LYS A 74 11.42 -19.35 -2.55
CA LYS A 74 10.32 -19.50 -3.53
C LYS A 74 9.65 -18.14 -3.82
N GLU A 75 10.42 -17.05 -3.84
CA GLU A 75 9.93 -15.68 -4.01
C GLU A 75 9.25 -15.49 -5.37
N ASP A 76 9.72 -16.17 -6.42
CA ASP A 76 9.12 -16.10 -7.76
C ASP A 76 7.62 -16.47 -7.74
N ILE A 77 7.23 -17.46 -6.92
CA ILE A 77 5.83 -17.86 -6.74
C ILE A 77 5.04 -16.73 -6.09
N ILE A 78 5.61 -16.14 -5.04
CA ILE A 78 4.98 -15.03 -4.31
C ILE A 78 4.80 -13.83 -5.23
N SER A 79 5.81 -13.48 -6.01
CA SER A 79 5.79 -12.34 -6.93
C SER A 79 4.70 -12.44 -7.99
N ILE A 80 4.33 -13.65 -8.43
CA ILE A 80 3.19 -13.87 -9.34
C ILE A 80 1.85 -13.58 -8.67
N LEU A 81 1.67 -14.04 -7.42
CA LEU A 81 0.40 -13.98 -6.70
C LEU A 81 0.16 -12.61 -6.05
N PHE A 82 1.25 -11.95 -5.69
CA PHE A 82 1.30 -10.71 -4.95
C PHE A 82 0.39 -9.60 -5.46
N PRO A 83 0.35 -9.25 -6.77
CA PRO A 83 -0.46 -8.11 -7.23
C PRO A 83 -1.92 -8.22 -6.83
N TYR A 84 -2.38 -9.45 -6.58
CA TYR A 84 -3.74 -9.81 -6.23
C TYR A 84 -4.00 -10.00 -4.74
N ILE A 85 -2.95 -10.03 -3.92
CA ILE A 85 -3.06 -10.13 -2.46
C ILE A 85 -3.44 -8.76 -1.89
N ILE A 86 -4.63 -8.67 -1.31
CA ILE A 86 -5.15 -7.49 -0.61
C ILE A 86 -5.14 -7.79 0.88
N LYS A 87 -4.72 -6.83 1.69
CA LYS A 87 -4.78 -6.99 3.14
C LYS A 87 -6.03 -6.35 3.70
N ARG A 88 -6.71 -7.09 4.58
CA ARG A 88 -7.88 -6.58 5.35
C ARG A 88 -7.73 -6.69 6.87
N SER A 89 -6.82 -7.53 7.38
CA SER A 89 -6.64 -7.73 8.83
C SER A 89 -5.43 -6.98 9.38
N ASN A 90 -5.56 -6.48 10.61
CA ASN A 90 -4.44 -5.88 11.36
C ASN A 90 -3.51 -6.94 11.95
N GLU A 91 -3.96 -8.19 12.09
CA GLU A 91 -3.19 -9.28 12.70
C GLU A 91 -1.94 -9.65 11.88
N VAL A 92 -1.98 -9.43 10.56
CA VAL A 92 -0.85 -9.71 9.67
C VAL A 92 0.20 -8.58 9.65
N LEU A 93 -0.08 -7.42 10.28
CA LEU A 93 0.82 -6.26 10.26
C LEU A 93 2.25 -6.56 10.70
N PRO A 94 2.50 -7.33 11.79
CA PRO A 94 3.86 -7.62 12.23
C PRO A 94 4.66 -8.40 11.19
N ILE A 95 4.04 -9.40 10.55
CA ILE A 95 4.68 -10.21 9.50
C ILE A 95 5.00 -9.33 8.29
N VAL A 96 4.03 -8.54 7.83
CA VAL A 96 4.23 -7.63 6.70
C VAL A 96 5.29 -6.56 7.01
N TYR A 97 5.36 -6.06 8.25
CA TYR A 97 6.40 -5.09 8.63
C TYR A 97 7.80 -5.71 8.56
N ARG A 98 7.95 -6.98 8.96
CA ARG A 98 9.20 -7.73 8.81
C ARG A 98 9.62 -7.84 7.35
N TRP A 99 8.71 -8.22 6.46
CA TRP A 99 8.96 -8.23 5.00
C TRP A 99 9.43 -6.89 4.44
N PHE A 100 9.05 -5.78 5.06
CA PHE A 100 9.50 -4.45 4.64
C PHE A 100 10.90 -4.06 5.15
N THR A 101 11.24 -4.53 6.35
CA THR A 101 12.42 -4.07 7.11
C THR A 101 13.62 -4.99 6.97
N ASP A 102 13.38 -6.30 7.00
CA ASP A 102 14.42 -7.31 7.13
C ASP A 102 14.73 -8.02 5.80
N ASP A 103 13.91 -7.80 4.77
CA ASP A 103 14.05 -8.49 3.48
C ASP A 103 14.87 -7.64 2.48
N ASP A 104 15.94 -8.25 1.97
CA ASP A 104 16.79 -7.68 0.92
C ASP A 104 16.16 -7.81 -0.48
N HIS A 105 15.13 -8.66 -0.64
CA HIS A 105 14.46 -8.85 -1.91
C HIS A 105 13.55 -7.68 -2.26
N SER A 106 13.90 -7.00 -3.35
CA SER A 106 13.22 -5.78 -3.79
C SER A 106 11.72 -5.98 -4.06
N GLN A 107 11.31 -7.15 -4.54
CA GLN A 107 9.91 -7.47 -4.81
C GLN A 107 9.13 -7.65 -3.49
N ILE A 108 9.55 -8.52 -2.57
CA ILE A 108 8.85 -8.71 -1.29
C ILE A 108 8.74 -7.40 -0.50
N LYS A 109 9.78 -6.57 -0.52
CA LYS A 109 9.75 -5.24 0.06
C LYS A 109 8.70 -4.33 -0.59
N GLN A 110 8.52 -4.41 -1.90
CA GLN A 110 7.43 -3.74 -2.61
C GLN A 110 6.05 -4.24 -2.13
N LEU A 111 5.89 -5.52 -1.77
CA LEU A 111 4.61 -6.08 -1.25
C LEU A 111 4.25 -5.37 0.01
N ALA A 112 5.23 -5.43 0.90
CA ALA A 112 5.09 -4.94 2.22
C ALA A 112 4.82 -3.43 2.21
N ALA A 113 5.51 -2.67 1.35
CA ALA A 113 5.24 -1.24 1.18
C ALA A 113 3.78 -0.96 0.79
N ILE A 114 3.23 -1.66 -0.21
CA ILE A 114 1.84 -1.49 -0.64
C ILE A 114 0.86 -1.90 0.48
N LEU A 115 1.02 -3.11 1.03
CA LEU A 115 0.12 -3.64 2.07
C LEU A 115 0.15 -2.82 3.37
N LEU A 116 1.27 -2.21 3.70
CA LEU A 116 1.39 -1.29 4.83
C LEU A 116 0.72 0.04 4.53
N ALA A 117 0.98 0.63 3.37
CA ALA A 117 0.44 1.93 2.99
C ALA A 117 -1.08 1.90 2.72
N GLU A 118 -1.62 0.77 2.28
CA GLU A 118 -3.07 0.55 2.15
C GLU A 118 -3.79 0.58 3.51
N VAL A 119 -3.09 0.26 4.62
CA VAL A 119 -3.69 0.15 5.97
C VAL A 119 -3.34 1.33 6.87
N LYS A 120 -2.07 1.76 6.90
CA LYS A 120 -1.56 2.76 7.84
C LYS A 120 -1.44 4.16 7.26
N HIS A 121 -1.93 4.37 6.04
CA HIS A 121 -1.58 5.53 5.21
C HIS A 121 -0.09 5.52 4.81
N ILE A 122 0.30 6.43 3.91
CA ILE A 122 1.68 6.53 3.42
C ILE A 122 2.63 6.98 4.55
N PHE A 123 3.84 6.42 4.58
CA PHE A 123 4.87 6.72 5.58
C PHE A 123 6.25 6.88 4.92
N GLU A 124 7.12 7.68 5.55
CA GLU A 124 8.40 8.14 5.02
C GLU A 124 9.21 7.04 4.30
N ALA A 125 9.45 5.92 4.97
CA ALA A 125 10.31 4.85 4.45
C ALA A 125 9.77 4.16 3.18
N ALA A 126 8.45 4.16 2.95
CA ALA A 126 7.84 3.49 1.79
C ALA A 126 7.68 4.39 0.55
N ILE A 127 7.88 5.71 0.66
CA ILE A 127 7.61 6.66 -0.43
C ILE A 127 8.36 6.30 -1.70
N ASP A 128 9.67 6.08 -1.60
CA ASP A 128 10.50 5.78 -2.78
C ASP A 128 10.01 4.48 -3.46
N THR A 129 9.73 3.44 -2.66
CA THR A 129 9.21 2.16 -3.16
C THR A 129 7.86 2.31 -3.85
N ILE A 130 6.91 3.04 -3.26
CA ILE A 130 5.57 3.23 -3.84
C ILE A 130 5.66 4.04 -5.15
N ILE A 131 6.49 5.09 -5.18
CA ILE A 131 6.66 5.91 -6.38
C ILE A 131 7.32 5.11 -7.51
N ASP A 132 8.27 4.24 -7.21
CA ASP A 132 8.87 3.36 -8.21
C ASP A 132 7.86 2.32 -8.72
N LEU A 133 6.98 1.81 -7.87
CA LEU A 133 5.86 0.96 -8.30
C LEU A 133 4.89 1.68 -9.26
N MET A 134 4.68 2.99 -9.11
CA MET A 134 3.86 3.76 -10.07
C MET A 134 4.50 3.85 -11.47
N LYS A 135 5.79 3.56 -11.58
CA LYS A 135 6.53 3.49 -12.84
C LYS A 135 6.60 2.06 -13.41
N SER A 136 6.21 1.04 -12.64
CA SER A 136 6.34 -0.36 -13.04
C SER A 136 5.47 -0.70 -14.26
N ASN A 137 5.87 -1.77 -14.97
CA ASN A 137 5.12 -2.33 -16.09
C ASN A 137 3.98 -3.26 -15.65
N ASP A 138 3.95 -3.66 -14.38
CA ASP A 138 2.85 -4.44 -13.83
C ASP A 138 1.64 -3.51 -13.60
N ASP A 139 0.59 -3.72 -14.39
CA ASP A 139 -0.60 -2.87 -14.40
C ASP A 139 -1.32 -2.84 -13.05
N GLN A 140 -1.41 -3.98 -12.39
CA GLN A 140 -2.12 -4.14 -11.12
C GLN A 140 -1.34 -3.47 -9.99
N MET A 141 -0.03 -3.70 -9.93
CA MET A 141 0.86 -3.08 -8.96
C MET A 141 0.94 -1.57 -9.15
N ARG A 142 1.06 -1.13 -10.40
CA ARG A 142 1.04 0.28 -10.74
C ARG A 142 -0.27 0.94 -10.32
N TYR A 143 -1.40 0.29 -10.60
CA TYR A 143 -2.72 0.77 -10.20
C TYR A 143 -2.85 0.89 -8.67
N ARG A 144 -2.43 -0.14 -7.92
CA ARG A 144 -2.45 -0.11 -6.45
C ARG A 144 -1.56 0.98 -5.88
N ALA A 145 -0.35 1.14 -6.41
CA ALA A 145 0.57 2.21 -6.00
C ALA A 145 -0.03 3.60 -6.25
N GLN A 146 -0.68 3.81 -7.40
CA GLN A 146 -1.36 5.07 -7.71
C GLN A 146 -2.51 5.34 -6.72
N ARG A 147 -3.29 4.33 -6.34
CA ARG A 147 -4.38 4.47 -5.36
C ARG A 147 -3.93 4.89 -3.97
N ILE A 148 -2.68 4.61 -3.59
CA ILE A 148 -2.11 5.10 -2.33
C ILE A 148 -1.94 6.62 -2.34
N PHE A 149 -1.79 7.25 -3.52
CA PHE A 149 -1.73 8.70 -3.67
C PHE A 149 -3.08 9.32 -4.08
N GLN A 150 -4.01 8.55 -4.67
CA GLN A 150 -5.37 9.04 -4.92
C GLN A 150 -6.14 9.16 -3.61
N HIS A 151 -6.51 10.36 -3.20
CA HIS A 151 -7.35 10.55 -2.02
C HIS A 151 -8.67 9.78 -2.22
N PRO A 152 -9.02 8.78 -1.38
CA PRO A 152 -10.33 8.19 -1.48
C PRO A 152 -11.32 9.25 -1.02
N GLU A 153 -12.08 9.81 -1.96
CA GLU A 153 -13.38 10.40 -1.68
C GLU A 153 -14.27 9.32 -1.04
N ARG A 154 -14.06 9.00 0.23
CA ARG A 154 -15.00 8.14 0.99
C ARG A 154 -15.85 8.94 1.96
N SER A 155 -15.54 10.21 2.16
CA SER A 155 -16.47 11.23 2.65
C SER A 155 -15.78 12.59 2.52
N PRO A 156 -16.32 13.56 1.76
CA PRO A 156 -15.79 14.93 1.71
C PRO A 156 -15.68 15.57 3.10
N ASN A 157 -16.42 15.05 4.09
CA ASN A 157 -16.50 15.59 5.44
C ASN A 157 -15.48 14.96 6.41
N GLU A 158 -14.84 13.84 6.04
CA GLU A 158 -13.84 13.15 6.88
C GLU A 158 -12.71 12.60 6.00
N PRO A 159 -11.81 13.48 5.50
CA PRO A 159 -10.69 13.03 4.71
C PRO A 159 -9.78 12.13 5.55
N SER A 160 -9.63 10.87 5.12
CA SER A 160 -8.82 9.87 5.81
C SER A 160 -7.31 10.12 5.69
N ARG A 161 -6.88 11.05 4.84
CA ARG A 161 -5.46 11.35 4.59
C ARG A 161 -5.18 12.81 4.91
N LYS A 162 -4.96 13.08 6.20
CA LYS A 162 -4.59 14.39 6.73
C LYS A 162 -3.10 14.49 6.95
N ILE A 163 -2.56 15.71 6.94
CA ILE A 163 -1.14 15.92 7.29
C ILE A 163 -0.84 15.39 8.71
N SER A 164 -1.77 15.59 9.64
CA SER A 164 -1.68 15.07 11.01
C SER A 164 -1.59 13.55 11.11
N VAL A 165 -2.01 12.82 10.06
CA VAL A 165 -1.99 11.35 10.00
C VAL A 165 -0.73 10.84 9.32
N ILE A 166 -0.33 11.43 8.18
CA ILE A 166 0.86 10.97 7.44
C ILE A 166 2.17 11.50 8.03
N GLY A 167 2.11 12.62 8.75
CA GLY A 167 3.25 13.27 9.39
C GLY A 167 4.10 14.14 8.46
N GLU A 168 4.73 15.15 9.05
CA GLU A 168 5.55 16.15 8.34
C GLU A 168 6.75 15.53 7.61
N LYS A 169 7.43 14.56 8.21
CA LYS A 169 8.58 13.88 7.58
C LYS A 169 8.20 13.18 6.28
N THR A 170 7.05 12.49 6.29
CA THR A 170 6.50 11.85 5.10
C THR A 170 6.18 12.90 4.02
N LEU A 171 5.56 14.02 4.40
CA LEU A 171 5.26 15.12 3.49
C LEU A 171 6.54 15.71 2.85
N ILE A 172 7.56 16.00 3.66
CA ILE A 172 8.85 16.51 3.19
C ILE A 172 9.47 15.53 2.18
N LYS A 173 9.50 14.24 2.51
CA LYS A 173 10.06 13.22 1.62
C LYS A 173 9.31 13.10 0.28
N ILE A 174 7.98 13.31 0.27
CA ILE A 174 7.19 13.38 -0.97
C ILE A 174 7.60 14.61 -1.81
N LEU A 175 7.74 15.78 -1.16
CA LEU A 175 8.15 17.03 -1.82
C LEU A 175 9.57 16.90 -2.41
N GLU A 176 10.53 16.41 -1.62
CA GLU A 176 11.90 16.16 -2.07
C GLU A 176 11.93 15.24 -3.30
N ASN A 177 11.15 14.17 -3.28
CA ASN A 177 11.07 13.24 -4.39
C ASN A 177 10.60 13.96 -5.67
N LEU A 178 9.53 14.75 -5.61
CA LEU A 178 9.03 15.52 -6.75
C LEU A 178 9.96 16.64 -7.25
N SER A 179 10.70 17.27 -6.34
CA SER A 179 11.59 18.40 -6.64
C SER A 179 12.91 17.95 -7.26
N ILE A 180 13.45 16.82 -6.80
CA ILE A 180 14.81 16.37 -7.16
C ILE A 180 14.78 15.36 -8.31
N LYS A 181 13.79 14.46 -8.34
CA LYS A 181 13.77 13.34 -9.29
C LYS A 181 12.94 13.68 -10.53
N GLU A 182 13.38 13.13 -11.66
CA GLU A 182 12.58 13.15 -12.88
C GLU A 182 11.50 12.06 -12.82
N HIS A 183 10.28 12.43 -13.18
CA HIS A 183 9.12 11.55 -13.15
C HIS A 183 8.32 11.71 -14.43
N LEU A 184 7.75 10.60 -14.90
CA LEU A 184 6.74 10.61 -15.96
C LEU A 184 5.60 11.58 -15.57
N PRO A 185 5.02 12.32 -16.53
CA PRO A 185 3.93 13.27 -16.26
C PRO A 185 2.77 12.67 -15.46
N ARG A 186 2.41 11.40 -15.73
CA ARG A 186 1.38 10.67 -14.99
C ARG A 186 1.68 10.56 -13.49
N VAL A 187 2.93 10.28 -13.12
CA VAL A 187 3.35 10.12 -11.72
C VAL A 187 3.32 11.46 -11.02
N ARG A 188 3.83 12.52 -11.68
CA ARG A 188 3.75 13.90 -11.16
C ARG A 188 2.32 14.33 -10.91
N SER A 189 1.39 13.98 -11.81
CA SER A 189 -0.03 14.31 -11.67
C SER A 189 -0.64 13.71 -10.39
N TYR A 190 -0.44 12.41 -10.14
CA TYR A 190 -0.98 11.76 -8.94
C TYR A 190 -0.42 12.33 -7.64
N ILE A 191 0.90 12.53 -7.57
CA ILE A 191 1.52 13.08 -6.36
C ILE A 191 1.14 14.55 -6.19
N GLY A 192 1.09 15.33 -7.28
CA GLY A 192 0.67 16.73 -7.26
C GLY A 192 -0.78 16.91 -6.79
N SER A 193 -1.70 16.08 -7.28
CA SER A 193 -3.09 16.05 -6.80
C SER A 193 -3.14 15.73 -5.31
N PHE A 194 -2.39 14.72 -4.86
CA PHE A 194 -2.31 14.35 -3.45
C PHE A 194 -1.82 15.51 -2.57
N LEU A 195 -0.79 16.23 -3.01
CA LEU A 195 -0.27 17.39 -2.29
C LEU A 195 -1.28 18.54 -2.26
N PHE A 196 -2.03 18.76 -3.34
CA PHE A 196 -3.08 19.76 -3.37
C PHE A 196 -4.19 19.44 -2.35
N ASP A 197 -4.58 18.16 -2.24
CA ASP A 197 -5.55 17.72 -1.24
C ASP A 197 -5.04 17.95 0.19
N LEU A 198 -3.76 17.66 0.46
CA LEU A 198 -3.14 17.92 1.76
C LEU A 198 -3.04 19.42 2.07
N LEU A 199 -2.74 20.25 1.07
CA LEU A 199 -2.69 21.70 1.23
C LEU A 199 -4.05 22.27 1.64
N TRP A 200 -5.13 21.71 1.11
CA TRP A 200 -6.49 22.08 1.48
C TRP A 200 -6.86 21.64 2.91
N ASP A 201 -6.30 20.51 3.38
CA ASP A 201 -6.51 20.01 4.74
C ASP A 201 -5.81 20.88 5.80
N ASP A 202 -4.54 21.22 5.60
CA ASP A 202 -3.78 22.06 6.53
C ASP A 202 -2.78 22.99 5.81
N PRO A 203 -3.21 24.21 5.43
CA PRO A 203 -2.37 25.15 4.69
C PRO A 203 -1.22 25.73 5.53
N LEU A 204 -1.33 25.72 6.87
CA LEU A 204 -0.31 26.29 7.75
C LEU A 204 0.98 25.47 7.71
N VAL A 205 0.89 24.14 7.58
CA VAL A 205 2.08 23.29 7.44
C VAL A 205 2.85 23.66 6.18
N PHE A 206 2.18 23.87 5.05
CA PHE A 206 2.84 24.27 3.81
C PHE A 206 3.44 25.68 3.89
N GLN A 207 2.75 26.62 4.56
CA GLN A 207 3.30 27.94 4.82
C GLN A 207 4.58 27.86 5.66
N ASN A 208 4.57 27.10 6.75
CA ASN A 208 5.73 26.92 7.63
C ASN A 208 6.90 26.27 6.89
N LEU A 209 6.63 25.27 6.05
CA LEU A 209 7.65 24.62 5.23
C LEU A 209 8.29 25.61 4.24
N TYR A 210 7.47 26.45 3.59
CA TYR A 210 7.93 27.50 2.66
C TYR A 210 8.77 28.58 3.37
N GLU A 211 8.34 29.02 4.55
CA GLU A 211 9.08 30.01 5.34
C GLU A 211 10.42 29.43 5.83
N THR A 212 10.44 28.17 6.26
CA THR A 212 11.66 27.48 6.72
C THR A 212 12.67 27.33 5.58
N THR A 213 12.24 26.90 4.40
CA THR A 213 13.13 26.76 3.24
C THR A 213 13.68 28.12 2.77
N ASN A 214 12.84 29.16 2.74
CA ASN A 214 13.32 30.50 2.42
C ASN A 214 14.32 31.03 3.45
N GLN A 215 14.08 30.84 4.74
CA GLN A 215 15.03 31.26 5.79
C GLN A 215 16.39 30.56 5.65
N VAL A 216 16.41 29.29 5.26
CA VAL A 216 17.65 28.54 4.99
C VAL A 216 18.38 29.11 3.77
N ILE A 217 17.66 29.38 2.67
CA ILE A 217 18.24 30.00 1.47
C ILE A 217 18.80 31.40 1.79
N TYR A 218 18.04 32.23 2.51
CA TYR A 218 18.49 33.56 2.95
C TYR A 218 19.74 33.49 3.85
N LYS A 219 19.81 32.53 4.79
CA LYS A 219 21.01 32.34 5.63
C LYS A 219 22.22 31.91 4.80
N LEU A 220 22.04 31.03 3.82
CA LEU A 220 23.12 30.59 2.93
C LEU A 220 23.66 31.74 2.07
N VAL A 221 22.77 32.57 1.51
CA VAL A 221 23.14 33.77 0.72
C VAL A 221 23.86 34.82 1.57
N ILE A 222 23.42 35.06 2.80
CA ILE A 222 24.10 36.03 3.70
C ILE A 222 25.48 35.53 4.14
N VAL A 223 25.65 34.22 4.34
CA VAL A 223 26.96 33.64 4.71
C VAL A 223 27.94 33.70 3.53
N SER A 224 27.50 33.46 2.30
CA SER A 224 28.36 33.62 1.11
C SER A 224 28.71 35.09 0.84
N MET A 225 27.81 36.03 1.09
CA MET A 225 28.10 37.47 0.96
C MET A 225 29.00 38.06 2.06
N LYS A 226 29.23 37.33 3.16
CA LYS A 226 30.15 37.75 4.25
C LYS A 226 31.55 37.16 4.15
N ASN A 227 31.76 36.22 3.23
CA ASN A 227 33.04 35.54 3.00
C ASN A 227 33.73 36.01 1.70
N GLU A 228 33.19 37.03 1.04
CA GLU A 228 33.85 37.85 0.00
C GLU A 228 34.35 39.17 0.61
#